data_AF-A0AA86ZTZ7-F1
#
_entry.id   AF-A0AA86ZTZ7-F1
#
_cell.length_a   1.000
_cell.length_b   1.000
_cell.length_c   1.000
_cell.angle_alpha   90.00
_cell.angle_beta   90.00
_cell.angle_gamma   90.00
#
_symmetry.space_group_name_H-M   'P 1'
#
loop_
_entity.id
_entity.type
_entity.pdbx_description
1 polymer ?
#
loop_
_entity_poly.entity_id
_entity_poly.type
_entity_poly.pdbx_seq_one_letter_code
_entity_poly.pdbx_strand_id
1 'polypeptide(L)'
;MNKNFLAVEKDIHGFAQELYFRNEVAIDLVEKDEQKDLLHFDRKDVAKLQEIASVLQDFCQPQVRAILQVSENTKDVKNDFKLIQNQAHQLIQNFSNLEKLVTYSETKAKKKSKNLSKQWLELKQNLLKMDINRIKEIEKSSKTMS
;
A
#
# COMPACT_ATOMS: atom_id res chain seq x y z
N MET A 1 0.56 -22.13 20.00
CA MET A 1 1.30 -20.88 19.69
C MET A 1 1.87 -20.87 18.27
N ASN A 2 2.67 -21.86 17.85
CA ASN A 2 3.32 -21.86 16.53
C ASN A 2 2.33 -21.82 15.33
N LYS A 3 1.21 -22.57 15.38
CA LYS A 3 0.17 -22.53 14.34
C LYS A 3 -0.50 -21.16 14.16
N ASN A 4 -0.62 -20.37 15.23
CA ASN A 4 -1.21 -19.02 15.15
C ASN A 4 -0.21 -18.02 14.57
N PHE A 5 1.08 -18.17 14.88
CA PHE A 5 2.14 -17.32 14.33
C PHE A 5 2.26 -17.48 12.82
N LEU A 6 2.36 -18.72 12.31
CA LEU A 6 2.46 -18.99 10.87
C LEU A 6 1.23 -18.54 10.08
N ALA A 7 0.03 -18.62 10.67
CA ALA A 7 -1.18 -18.11 10.04
C ALA A 7 -1.15 -16.58 9.93
N VAL A 8 -0.69 -15.89 10.98
CA VAL A 8 -0.56 -14.43 10.99
C VAL A 8 0.52 -13.95 10.02
N GLU A 9 1.68 -14.63 9.96
CA GLU A 9 2.72 -14.36 8.94
C GLU A 9 2.17 -14.52 7.52
N LYS A 10 1.34 -15.54 7.27
CA LYS A 10 0.72 -15.74 5.96
C LYS A 10 -0.23 -14.59 5.60
N ASP A 11 -1.01 -14.09 6.56
CA ASP A 11 -1.90 -12.95 6.37
C ASP A 11 -1.08 -11.66 6.07
N ILE A 12 0.01 -11.43 6.82
CA ILE A 12 0.94 -10.31 6.61
C ILE A 12 1.58 -10.39 5.22
N HIS A 13 2.12 -11.56 4.85
CA HIS A 13 2.76 -11.77 3.56
C HIS A 13 1.77 -11.57 2.40
N GLY A 14 0.57 -12.17 2.49
CA GLY A 14 -0.46 -12.03 1.45
C GLY A 14 -0.86 -10.57 1.25
N PHE A 15 -1.09 -9.84 2.35
CA PHE A 15 -1.41 -8.42 2.27
C PHE A 15 -0.24 -7.59 1.72
N ALA A 16 0.99 -7.87 2.15
CA ALA A 16 2.19 -7.19 1.65
C ALA A 16 2.36 -7.39 0.14
N GLN A 17 2.15 -8.62 -0.35
CA GLN A 17 2.26 -8.94 -1.78
C GLN A 17 1.20 -8.18 -2.59
N GLU A 18 -0.03 -8.15 -2.09
CA GLU A 18 -1.10 -7.40 -2.71
C GLU A 18 -0.85 -5.89 -2.73
N LEU A 19 -0.31 -5.34 -1.65
CA LEU A 19 0.05 -3.93 -1.55
C LEU A 19 1.21 -3.57 -2.47
N TYR A 20 2.20 -4.46 -2.60
CA TYR A 20 3.36 -4.30 -3.47
C TYR A 20 2.93 -4.01 -4.92
N PHE A 21 2.10 -4.89 -5.48
CA PHE A 21 1.67 -4.74 -6.87
C PHE A 21 0.77 -3.52 -7.08
N ARG A 22 -0.05 -3.16 -6.09
CA ARG A 22 -0.90 -1.98 -6.19
C ARG A 22 -0.11 -0.68 -6.12
N ASN A 23 0.96 -0.64 -5.32
CA ASN A 23 1.90 0.49 -5.32
C ASN A 23 2.56 0.65 -6.69
N GLU A 24 3.07 -0.43 -7.30
CA GLU A 24 3.65 -0.39 -8.67
C GLU A 24 2.65 0.18 -9.69
N VAL A 25 1.41 -0.33 -9.67
CA VAL A 25 0.35 0.17 -10.57
C VAL A 25 0.08 1.65 -10.32
N ALA A 26 0.01 2.09 -9.07
CA ALA A 26 -0.28 3.48 -8.76
C ALA A 26 0.84 4.43 -9.21
N ILE A 27 2.10 4.02 -9.07
CA ILE A 27 3.27 4.78 -9.52
C ILE A 27 3.25 4.91 -11.05
N ASP A 28 3.07 3.80 -11.78
CA ASP A 28 2.96 3.79 -13.25
C ASP A 28 1.79 4.65 -13.76
N LEU A 29 0.66 4.67 -13.05
CA LEU A 29 -0.47 5.54 -13.40
C LEU A 29 -0.15 7.03 -13.23
N VAL A 30 0.59 7.40 -12.18
CA VAL A 30 1.03 8.79 -11.98
C VAL A 30 1.98 9.22 -13.09
N GLU A 31 2.95 8.39 -13.45
CA GLU A 31 3.87 8.66 -14.56
C GLU A 31 3.14 8.85 -15.89
N LYS A 32 2.14 8.00 -16.18
CA LYS A 32 1.30 8.12 -17.39
C LYS A 32 0.44 9.37 -17.41
N ASP A 33 -0.12 9.76 -16.27
CA ASP A 33 -0.93 10.97 -16.18
C ASP A 33 -0.07 12.24 -16.23
N GLU A 34 1.16 12.21 -15.69
CA GLU A 34 2.14 13.29 -15.85
C GLU A 34 2.45 13.55 -17.32
N GLN A 35 2.77 12.51 -18.09
CA GLN A 35 3.09 12.65 -19.52
C GLN A 35 1.95 13.32 -20.30
N LYS A 36 0.69 13.07 -19.90
CA LYS A 36 -0.49 13.73 -20.50
C LYS A 36 -0.66 15.16 -20.02
N ASP A 37 -0.51 15.42 -18.72
CA ASP A 37 -0.78 16.75 -18.15
C ASP A 37 0.35 17.76 -18.42
N LEU A 38 1.59 17.32 -18.63
CA LEU A 38 2.68 18.17 -19.11
C LEU A 38 2.38 18.77 -20.49
N LEU A 39 1.62 18.08 -21.33
CA LEU A 39 1.11 18.60 -22.61
C LEU A 39 0.03 19.68 -22.41
N HIS A 40 -0.55 19.80 -21.22
CA HIS A 40 -1.66 20.68 -20.88
C HIS A 40 -1.32 21.74 -19.82
N PHE A 41 -0.04 21.90 -19.45
CA PHE A 41 0.48 22.92 -18.52
C PHE A 41 -0.10 22.90 -17.08
N ASP A 42 -0.68 21.80 -16.61
CA ASP A 42 -1.26 21.70 -15.26
C ASP A 42 -0.24 21.27 -14.19
N ARG A 43 0.75 22.14 -13.92
CA ARG A 43 1.95 21.79 -13.14
C ARG A 43 1.71 21.55 -11.63
N LYS A 44 0.69 22.19 -11.05
CA LYS A 44 0.47 22.14 -9.59
C LYS A 44 -0.10 20.80 -9.13
N ASP A 45 -1.12 20.30 -9.83
CA ASP A 45 -1.73 19.02 -9.49
C ASP A 45 -0.83 17.83 -9.88
N VAL A 46 0.03 18.00 -10.90
CA VAL A 46 1.09 17.03 -11.23
C VAL A 46 2.10 16.93 -10.09
N ALA A 47 2.64 18.06 -9.61
CA ALA A 47 3.63 18.06 -8.52
C ALA A 47 3.12 17.37 -7.25
N LYS A 48 1.83 17.56 -6.90
CA LYS A 48 1.25 16.92 -5.71
C LYS A 48 1.04 15.43 -5.88
N LEU A 49 0.65 14.95 -7.08
CA LEU A 49 0.58 13.51 -7.37
C LEU A 49 1.95 12.87 -7.27
N GLN A 50 2.98 13.52 -7.83
CA GLN A 50 4.36 13.06 -7.78
C GLN A 50 4.88 12.99 -6.35
N GLU A 51 4.65 14.00 -5.53
CA GLU A 51 5.06 13.99 -4.12
C GLU A 51 4.52 12.75 -3.38
N ILE A 52 3.24 12.43 -3.58
CA ILE A 52 2.63 11.25 -2.95
C ILE A 52 3.16 9.95 -3.57
N ALA A 53 3.36 9.91 -4.90
CA ALA A 53 3.91 8.75 -5.59
C ALA A 53 5.37 8.45 -5.17
N SER A 54 6.20 9.47 -4.96
CA SER A 54 7.56 9.32 -4.45
C SER A 54 7.56 8.72 -3.04
N VAL A 55 6.59 9.05 -2.18
CA VAL A 55 6.44 8.36 -0.89
C VAL A 55 6.16 6.87 -1.08
N LEU A 56 5.32 6.50 -2.06
CA LEU A 56 5.08 5.09 -2.36
C LEU A 56 6.35 4.40 -2.88
N GLN A 57 7.06 5.04 -3.81
CA GLN A 57 8.23 4.49 -4.48
C GLN A 57 9.44 4.37 -3.55
N ASP A 58 9.79 5.46 -2.84
CA ASP A 58 11.05 5.58 -2.12
C ASP A 58 10.95 5.07 -0.68
N PHE A 59 9.74 4.96 -0.13
CA PHE A 59 9.52 4.55 1.25
C PHE A 59 8.63 3.31 1.38
N CYS A 60 7.42 3.34 0.82
CA CYS A 60 6.49 2.22 1.00
C CYS A 60 6.97 0.94 0.30
N GLN A 61 7.46 1.02 -0.93
CA GLN A 61 7.91 -0.16 -1.68
C GLN A 61 9.11 -0.87 -1.05
N PRO A 62 10.19 -0.17 -0.62
CA PRO A 62 11.27 -0.81 0.10
C PRO A 62 10.81 -1.52 1.37
N GLN A 63 9.90 -0.93 2.14
CA GLN A 63 9.36 -1.55 3.34
C GLN A 63 8.56 -2.81 3.02
N VAL A 64 7.65 -2.74 2.05
CA VAL A 64 6.85 -3.90 1.62
C VAL A 64 7.76 -5.02 1.12
N ARG A 65 8.80 -4.72 0.35
CA ARG A 65 9.81 -5.72 -0.08
C ARG A 65 10.54 -6.35 1.10
N ALA A 66 10.95 -5.57 2.09
CA ALA A 66 11.61 -6.10 3.28
C ALA A 66 10.67 -7.05 4.07
N ILE A 67 9.39 -6.69 4.21
CA ILE A 67 8.38 -7.55 4.85
C ILE A 67 8.25 -8.88 4.09
N LEU A 68 8.13 -8.84 2.76
CA LEU A 68 8.04 -10.03 1.93
C LEU A 68 9.25 -10.96 2.11
N GLN A 69 10.47 -10.40 2.06
CA GLN A 69 11.71 -11.16 2.25
C GLN A 69 11.81 -11.80 3.64
N VAL A 70 11.36 -11.10 4.68
CA VAL A 70 11.36 -11.63 6.05
C VAL A 70 10.33 -12.75 6.16
N SER A 71 9.11 -12.55 5.66
CA SER A 71 8.04 -13.54 5.76
C SER A 71 8.31 -14.83 4.96
N GLU A 72 9.04 -14.75 3.84
CA GLU A 72 9.47 -15.94 3.07
C GLU A 72 10.43 -16.86 3.85
N ASN A 73 11.18 -16.30 4.82
CA ASN A 73 12.15 -17.02 5.63
C ASN A 73 11.59 -17.54 6.97
N THR A 74 10.30 -17.34 7.26
CA THR A 74 9.69 -17.61 8.59
C THR A 74 9.62 -19.06 9.01
N LYS A 75 9.87 -20.03 8.11
CA LYS A 75 9.82 -21.46 8.44
C LYS A 75 10.85 -21.89 9.50
N ASP A 76 11.93 -21.11 9.67
CA ASP A 76 13.04 -21.41 10.58
C ASP A 76 13.18 -20.43 11.75
N VAL A 77 12.23 -19.50 11.92
CA VAL A 77 12.34 -18.39 12.87
C VAL A 77 11.52 -18.65 14.14
N LYS A 78 12.11 -18.37 15.30
CA LYS A 78 11.41 -18.34 16.59
C LYS A 78 10.27 -17.32 16.53
N ASN A 79 9.09 -17.65 17.05
CA ASN A 79 7.93 -16.74 17.07
C ASN A 79 8.35 -15.35 17.59
N ASP A 80 8.22 -14.32 16.76
CA ASP A 80 8.53 -12.92 17.10
C ASP A 80 7.29 -12.05 16.85
N PHE A 81 6.45 -11.92 17.88
CA PHE A 81 5.22 -11.13 17.78
C PHE A 81 5.49 -9.62 17.72
N LYS A 82 6.67 -9.15 18.15
CA LYS A 82 7.07 -7.74 18.01
C LYS A 82 7.40 -7.42 16.57
N LEU A 83 8.06 -8.33 15.86
CA LEU A 83 8.28 -8.23 14.42
C LEU A 83 6.95 -8.15 13.68
N ILE A 84 6.02 -9.08 13.94
CA ILE A 84 4.67 -9.06 13.36
C ILE A 84 3.97 -7.72 13.61
N GLN A 85 4.02 -7.22 14.85
CA GLN A 85 3.38 -5.94 15.18
C GLN A 85 3.97 -4.80 14.34
N ASN A 86 5.29 -4.75 14.20
CA ASN A 86 5.97 -3.73 13.41
C ASN A 86 5.62 -3.83 11.92
N GLN A 87 5.61 -5.04 11.36
CA GLN A 87 5.23 -5.28 9.97
C GLN A 87 3.77 -4.86 9.72
N ALA A 88 2.85 -5.23 10.61
CA ALA A 88 1.45 -4.83 10.53
C ALA A 88 1.30 -3.31 10.57
N HIS A 89 2.00 -2.63 11.48
CA HIS A 89 2.02 -1.18 11.58
C HIS A 89 2.48 -0.51 10.27
N GLN A 90 3.60 -0.98 9.71
CA GLN A 90 4.15 -0.48 8.45
C GLN A 90 3.16 -0.70 7.29
N LEU A 91 2.53 -1.87 7.19
CA LEU A 91 1.53 -2.16 6.16
C LEU A 91 0.31 -1.23 6.26
N ILE A 92 -0.14 -0.90 7.47
CA ILE A 92 -1.25 0.04 7.67
C ILE A 92 -0.87 1.46 7.20
N GLN A 93 0.34 1.91 7.54
CA GLN A 93 0.85 3.22 7.08
C GLN A 93 0.98 3.26 5.55
N ASN A 94 1.53 2.21 4.95
CA ASN A 94 1.72 2.09 3.51
C ASN A 94 0.38 2.05 2.77
N PHE A 95 -0.59 1.29 3.26
CA PHE A 95 -1.96 1.27 2.74
C PHE A 95 -2.58 2.68 2.77
N SER A 96 -2.43 3.42 3.88
CA SER A 96 -2.97 4.77 4.00
C SER A 96 -2.34 5.74 2.98
N ASN A 97 -1.05 5.60 2.67
CA ASN A 97 -0.41 6.43 1.65
C ASN A 97 -0.95 6.14 0.24
N LEU A 98 -1.20 4.87 -0.07
CA LEU A 98 -1.83 4.49 -1.34
C LEU A 98 -3.27 5.02 -1.44
N GLU A 99 -4.04 4.94 -0.35
CA GLU A 99 -5.40 5.49 -0.26
C GLU A 99 -5.43 7.00 -0.47
N LYS A 100 -4.46 7.74 0.10
CA LYS A 100 -4.31 9.18 -0.12
C LYS A 100 -4.07 9.49 -1.59
N LEU A 101 -3.21 8.71 -2.28
CA LEU A 101 -2.94 8.90 -3.70
C LEU A 101 -4.20 8.71 -4.55
N VAL A 102 -4.91 7.61 -4.35
CA VAL A 102 -6.16 7.30 -5.08
C VAL A 102 -7.23 8.38 -4.83
N THR A 103 -7.38 8.81 -3.57
CA THR A 103 -8.33 9.87 -3.18
C THR A 103 -7.99 11.21 -3.82
N TYR A 104 -6.70 11.55 -3.88
CA TYR A 104 -6.25 12.78 -4.51
C TYR A 104 -6.49 12.75 -6.03
N SER A 105 -6.21 11.63 -6.69
CA SER A 105 -6.52 11.41 -8.11
C SER A 105 -8.01 11.59 -8.40
N GLU A 106 -8.89 11.01 -7.56
CA GLU A 106 -10.34 11.20 -7.68
C GLU A 106 -10.77 12.65 -7.50
N THR A 107 -10.20 13.33 -6.50
CA THR A 107 -10.48 14.75 -6.23
C THR A 107 -10.08 15.63 -7.41
N LYS A 108 -8.92 15.37 -8.00
CA LYS A 108 -8.43 16.07 -9.20
C LYS A 108 -9.36 15.84 -10.39
N ALA A 109 -9.78 14.60 -10.66
CA ALA A 109 -10.72 14.31 -11.73
C ALA A 109 -12.05 15.07 -11.54
N LYS A 110 -12.61 15.03 -10.33
CA LYS A 110 -13.86 15.75 -9.99
C LYS A 110 -13.75 17.26 -10.16
N LYS A 111 -12.61 17.88 -9.77
CA LYS A 111 -12.37 19.31 -9.98
C LYS A 111 -12.39 19.72 -11.45
N LYS A 112 -12.03 18.80 -12.35
CA LYS A 112 -12.09 18.99 -13.81
C LYS A 112 -13.44 18.56 -14.41
N SER A 113 -14.45 18.26 -13.58
CA SER A 113 -15.73 17.66 -13.98
C SER A 113 -15.57 16.39 -14.83
N LYS A 114 -14.53 15.60 -14.52
CA LYS A 114 -14.20 14.33 -15.17
C LYS A 114 -14.32 13.17 -14.19
N ASN A 115 -14.45 11.97 -14.74
CA ASN A 115 -14.32 10.73 -13.98
C ASN A 115 -12.86 10.27 -13.93
N LEU A 116 -12.55 9.39 -12.98
CA LEU A 116 -11.30 8.63 -12.99
C LEU A 116 -11.16 7.86 -14.31
N SER A 117 -9.92 7.66 -14.75
CA SER A 117 -9.64 6.70 -15.82
C SER A 117 -10.07 5.30 -15.35
N LYS A 118 -10.31 4.39 -16.31
CA LYS A 118 -10.66 2.99 -16.02
C LYS A 118 -9.65 2.33 -15.06
N GLN A 119 -8.37 2.60 -15.26
CA GLN A 119 -7.28 2.03 -14.46
C GLN A 119 -7.27 2.56 -13.03
N TRP A 120 -7.49 3.86 -12.82
CA TRP A 120 -7.64 4.43 -11.47
C TRP A 120 -8.88 3.90 -10.75
N LEU A 121 -9.99 3.73 -11.48
CA LEU A 121 -11.22 3.15 -10.95
C LEU A 121 -11.01 1.70 -10.51
N GLU A 122 -10.31 0.91 -11.32
CA GLU A 122 -9.95 -0.47 -11.01
C GLU A 122 -9.01 -0.55 -9.79
N LEU A 123 -7.98 0.30 -9.73
CA LEU A 123 -7.09 0.40 -8.56
C LEU A 123 -7.89 0.74 -7.29
N LYS A 124 -8.79 1.72 -7.36
CA LYS A 124 -9.67 2.09 -6.24
C LYS A 124 -10.53 0.90 -5.78
N GLN A 125 -11.18 0.21 -6.71
CA GLN A 125 -12.00 -0.96 -6.39
C GLN A 125 -11.18 -2.10 -5.80
N ASN A 126 -9.97 -2.33 -6.30
CA ASN A 126 -9.08 -3.37 -5.80
C ASN A 126 -8.46 -3.02 -4.45
N LEU A 127 -8.31 -1.74 -4.13
CA LEU A 127 -7.90 -1.27 -2.81
C LEU A 127 -8.99 -1.54 -1.76
N LEU A 128 -10.27 -1.31 -2.10
CA LEU A 128 -11.42 -1.57 -1.22
C LEU A 128 -11.60 -3.07 -0.88
N LYS A 129 -11.07 -3.96 -1.71
CA LYS A 129 -11.10 -5.41 -1.48
C LYS A 129 -9.99 -5.90 -0.55
N MET A 130 -8.99 -5.06 -0.26
CA MET A 130 -7.92 -5.45 0.65
C MET A 130 -8.43 -5.48 2.08
N ASP A 131 -8.12 -6.56 2.81
CA ASP A 131 -8.56 -6.73 4.19
C ASP A 131 -7.66 -5.98 5.18
N ILE A 132 -7.71 -4.65 5.13
CA ILE A 132 -6.96 -3.78 6.04
C ILE A 132 -7.40 -3.97 7.51
N ASN A 133 -8.63 -4.41 7.75
CA ASN A 133 -9.14 -4.65 9.10
C ASN A 133 -8.43 -5.84 9.74
N ARG A 134 -8.19 -6.91 8.97
CA ARG A 134 -7.39 -8.04 9.44
C ARG A 134 -5.99 -7.62 9.89
N ILE A 135 -5.32 -6.73 9.15
CA ILE A 135 -3.98 -6.24 9.53
C ILE A 135 -4.03 -5.38 10.80
N LYS A 136 -5.04 -4.52 10.94
CA LYS A 136 -5.27 -3.74 12.17
C LYS A 136 -5.54 -4.64 13.39
N GLU A 137 -6.23 -5.75 13.22
CA GLU A 137 -6.45 -6.73 14.28
C GLU A 137 -5.16 -7.45 14.67
N ILE A 138 -4.34 -7.84 13.67
CA ILE A 138 -3.02 -8.45 13.90
C ILE A 138 -2.11 -7.50 14.68
N GLU A 139 -2.04 -6.22 14.31
CA GLU A 139 -1.25 -5.21 15.01
C GLU A 139 -1.66 -5.10 16.50
N LYS A 140 -2.97 -5.02 16.77
CA LYS A 140 -3.51 -4.90 18.13
C LYS A 140 -3.27 -6.15 18.97
N SER A 141 -3.52 -7.32 18.42
CA SER A 141 -3.38 -8.60 19.14
C SER A 141 -1.93 -8.93 19.44
N SER A 142 -1.00 -8.64 18.52
CA SER A 142 0.43 -8.92 18.68
C SER A 142 1.06 -8.09 19.81
N LYS A 143 0.53 -6.89 20.07
CA LYS A 143 0.90 -6.06 21.24
C LYS A 143 0.61 -6.75 22.57
N THR A 144 -0.43 -7.56 22.64
CA THR A 144 -0.82 -8.28 23.88
C THR A 144 -0.10 -9.62 24.06
N MET A 145 0.56 -10.10 23.00
CA MET A 145 1.29 -11.38 22.98
C MET A 145 2.81 -11.22 23.13
N SER A 146 3.30 -9.98 23.13
CA SER A 146 4.69 -9.60 23.36
C SER A 146 4.95 -9.28 24.82
#